data_AF-A0A925PP27-F1
#
_entry.id   AF-A0A925PP27-F1
#
_cell.length_a   1.000
_cell.length_b   1.000
_cell.length_c   1.000
_cell.angle_alpha   90.00
_cell.angle_beta   90.00
_cell.angle_gamma   90.00
#
_symmetry.space_group_name_H-M   'P 1'
#
loop_
_entity.id
_entity.type
_entity.pdbx_description
1 polymer ?
#
loop_
_entity_poly.entity_id
_entity_poly.type
_entity_poly.pdbx_seq_one_letter_code
_entity_poly.pdbx_strand_id
1 'polypeptide(L)'
;MKKTEFETALQTTSRDLNQAAVIDAANFYVEVSRRPAGNRALFAWDDTATTRDLIERYETRQPLPLDAKSIIQSRTKLHHQALRVCMEGL
;
A
#
# COMPACT_ATOMS: atom_id res chain seq x y z
N MET A 1 7.99 2.42 -35.09
CA MET A 1 7.69 2.91 -33.72
C MET A 1 6.91 1.84 -32.99
N LYS A 2 7.57 1.06 -32.11
CA LYS A 2 6.87 0.09 -31.25
C LYS A 2 6.66 0.76 -29.90
N LYS A 3 5.43 1.18 -29.61
CA LYS A 3 4.97 1.41 -28.24
C LYS A 3 4.87 0.04 -27.60
N THR A 4 5.97 -0.44 -27.03
CA THR A 4 5.88 -1.58 -26.12
C THR A 4 5.34 -1.01 -24.83
N GLU A 5 4.03 -1.17 -24.66
CA GLU A 5 3.34 -1.08 -23.39
C GLU A 5 4.16 -1.89 -22.38
N PHE A 6 4.92 -1.21 -21.52
CA PHE A 6 5.55 -1.85 -20.37
C PHE A 6 4.42 -2.10 -19.37
N GLU A 7 3.69 -3.18 -19.65
CA GLU A 7 2.94 -3.98 -18.71
C GLU A 7 3.57 -3.90 -17.33
N THR A 8 2.83 -3.26 -16.41
CA THR A 8 2.56 -3.87 -15.10
C THR A 8 3.78 -4.33 -14.29
N ALA A 9 4.89 -3.58 -14.35
CA ALA A 9 6.02 -3.76 -13.44
C ALA A 9 5.86 -2.98 -12.10
N LEU A 10 4.66 -2.48 -11.80
CA LEU A 10 4.23 -2.07 -10.45
C LEU A 10 3.95 -3.31 -9.59
N GLN A 11 4.95 -4.19 -9.48
CA GLN A 11 5.03 -5.30 -8.54
C GLN A 11 5.32 -4.79 -7.11
N THR A 12 4.73 -3.67 -6.69
CA THR A 12 4.31 -3.50 -5.30
C THR A 12 3.20 -4.51 -5.14
N THR A 13 3.47 -5.58 -4.39
CA THR A 13 2.52 -6.70 -4.37
C THR A 13 1.18 -6.14 -3.90
N SER A 14 0.08 -6.52 -4.57
CA SER A 14 -1.28 -6.11 -4.15
C SER A 14 -1.48 -6.31 -2.64
N ARG A 15 -0.78 -7.30 -2.06
CA ARG A 15 -0.64 -7.54 -0.63
C ARG A 15 -0.13 -6.34 0.17
N ASP A 16 1.06 -5.79 -0.14
CA ASP A 16 1.65 -4.68 0.62
C ASP A 16 0.74 -3.45 0.63
N LEU A 17 0.14 -3.13 -0.52
CA LEU A 17 -0.83 -2.04 -0.64
C LEU A 17 -2.09 -2.30 0.20
N ASN A 18 -2.59 -3.54 0.22
CA ASN A 18 -3.77 -3.87 1.02
C ASN A 18 -3.47 -3.85 2.53
N GLN A 19 -2.29 -4.32 2.94
CA GLN A 19 -1.83 -4.22 4.33
C GLN A 19 -1.70 -2.76 4.76
N ALA A 20 -1.02 -1.95 3.95
CA ALA A 20 -0.90 -0.52 4.18
C ALA A 20 -2.27 0.19 4.25
N ALA A 21 -3.23 -0.23 3.41
CA ALA A 21 -4.59 0.29 3.46
C ALA A 21 -5.32 -0.03 4.77
N VAL A 22 -5.12 -1.22 5.34
CA VAL A 22 -5.67 -1.59 6.66
C VAL A 22 -5.08 -0.69 7.76
N ILE A 23 -3.77 -0.47 7.73
CA ILE A 23 -3.08 0.38 8.71
C ILE A 23 -3.53 1.84 8.60
N ASP A 24 -3.59 2.37 7.39
CA ASP A 24 -4.04 3.74 7.14
C ASP A 24 -5.52 3.95 7.51
N ALA A 25 -6.39 2.96 7.23
CA ALA A 25 -7.80 3.00 7.63
C ALA A 25 -7.98 2.99 9.15
N ALA A 26 -7.03 2.41 9.89
CA ALA A 26 -6.97 2.49 11.35
C ALA A 26 -6.37 3.81 11.89
N ASN A 27 -6.15 4.81 11.02
CA ASN A 27 -5.57 6.12 11.33
C ASN A 27 -4.10 6.07 11.80
N PHE A 28 -3.36 5.02 11.46
CA PHE A 28 -1.90 5.02 11.62
C PHE A 28 -1.25 5.65 10.39
N TYR A 29 -0.10 6.30 10.60
CA TYR A 29 0.67 6.88 9.51
C TYR A 29 1.30 5.78 8.64
N VAL A 30 1.14 5.92 7.33
CA VAL A 30 1.81 5.10 6.33
C VAL A 30 2.68 6.00 5.46
N GLU A 31 3.99 5.79 5.52
CA GLU A 31 4.94 6.40 4.61
C GLU A 31 4.88 5.69 3.25
N VAL A 32 4.82 6.48 2.18
CA VAL A 32 4.92 5.99 0.81
C VAL A 32 6.16 6.59 0.17
N SER A 33 7.14 5.75 -0.15
CA SER A 33 8.41 6.18 -0.74
C SER A 33 8.73 5.38 -2.01
N ARG A 34 9.68 5.87 -2.82
CA ARG A 34 10.13 5.15 -4.02
C ARG A 34 11.33 4.26 -3.66
N ARG A 35 11.36 3.04 -4.18
CA ARG A 35 12.55 2.19 -4.10
C ARG A 35 13.69 2.78 -4.94
N PRO A 36 14.92 2.95 -4.41
CA PRO A 36 16.03 3.56 -5.15
C PRO A 36 16.41 2.86 -6.45
N ALA A 37 16.20 1.54 -6.54
CA ALA A 37 16.57 0.72 -7.68
C ALA A 37 15.32 0.16 -8.43
N GLY A 38 14.35 1.03 -8.76
CA GLY A 38 13.22 0.64 -9.61
C GLY A 38 12.03 1.60 -9.60
N ASN A 39 11.00 1.25 -10.38
CA ASN A 39 9.70 1.96 -10.43
C ASN A 39 8.67 1.30 -9.51
N ARG A 40 9.06 1.05 -8.25
CA ARG A 40 8.19 0.45 -7.23
C ARG A 40 8.09 1.38 -6.04
N ALA A 41 6.88 1.50 -5.50
CA ALA A 41 6.68 2.15 -4.22
C ALA A 41 7.04 1.21 -3.07
N LEU A 42 7.28 1.78 -1.91
CA LEU A 42 7.44 1.10 -0.63
C LEU A 42 6.42 1.71 0.32
N PHE A 43 5.84 0.86 1.17
CA PHE A 43 4.93 1.27 2.23
C PHE A 43 5.59 0.93 3.56
N ALA A 44 5.71 1.90 4.46
CA ALA A 44 6.25 1.71 5.80
C ALA A 44 5.30 2.30 6.82
N TRP A 45 5.24 1.69 8.00
CA TRP A 45 4.44 2.15 9.13
C TRP A 45 5.11 1.69 10.43
N ASP A 46 4.70 2.30 11.55
CA ASP A 46 5.27 1.96 12.84
C ASP A 46 4.87 0.54 13.27
N ASP A 47 5.87 -0.23 13.69
CA ASP A 47 5.70 -1.59 14.18
C ASP A 47 5.31 -1.60 15.66
N THR A 48 4.00 -1.60 15.90
CA THR A 48 3.38 -1.56 17.24
C THR A 48 2.56 -2.83 17.46
N ALA A 49 2.21 -3.13 18.71
CA ALA A 49 1.33 -4.26 19.01
C ALA A 49 -0.01 -4.17 18.24
N THR A 50 -0.55 -2.97 18.09
CA THR A 50 -1.81 -2.73 17.37
C THR A 50 -1.67 -2.93 15.87
N THR A 51 -0.62 -2.41 15.24
CA THR A 51 -0.42 -2.58 13.79
C THR A 51 -0.12 -4.04 13.46
N ARG A 52 0.59 -4.78 14.32
CA ARG A 52 0.78 -6.23 14.18
C ARG A 52 -0.54 -7.01 14.25
N ASP A 53 -1.38 -6.75 15.25
CA ASP A 53 -2.70 -7.42 15.38
C ASP A 53 -3.58 -7.18 14.14
N LEU A 54 -3.61 -5.94 13.62
CA LEU A 54 -4.36 -5.61 12.41
C LEU A 54 -3.86 -6.39 11.18
N ILE A 55 -2.54 -6.49 10.98
CA ILE A 55 -1.97 -7.26 9.88
C ILE A 55 -2.24 -8.76 10.06
N GLU A 56 -2.06 -9.31 11.25
CA GLU A 56 -2.32 -10.71 11.54
C GLU A 56 -3.79 -11.07 11.25
N ARG A 57 -4.74 -10.24 11.72
CA ARG A 57 -6.17 -10.41 11.40
C ARG A 57 -6.43 -10.38 9.91
N TYR A 58 -5.84 -9.42 9.19
CA TYR A 58 -5.98 -9.32 7.74
C TYR A 58 -5.46 -10.57 7.02
N GLU A 59 -4.26 -11.04 7.39
CA GLU A 59 -3.61 -12.20 6.75
C GLU A 59 -4.33 -13.51 7.05
N THR A 60 -4.83 -13.67 8.27
CA THR A 60 -5.58 -14.85 8.71
C THR A 60 -7.08 -14.77 8.39
N ARG A 61 -7.53 -13.72 7.68
CA ARG A 61 -8.93 -13.47 7.30
C ARG A 61 -9.89 -13.42 8.50
N GLN A 62 -9.40 -12.96 9.65
CA GLN A 62 -10.23 -12.67 10.80
C GLN A 62 -10.97 -11.34 10.59
N PRO A 63 -12.11 -11.12 11.28
CA PRO A 63 -12.78 -9.84 11.28
C PRO A 63 -11.85 -8.71 11.71
N LEU A 64 -11.78 -7.66 10.89
CA LEU A 64 -11.08 -6.42 11.20
C LEU A 64 -12.02 -5.48 11.97
N PRO A 65 -11.54 -4.77 13.01
CA PRO A 65 -12.31 -3.76 13.71
C PRO A 65 -12.40 -2.45 12.92
N LEU A 66 -12.60 -2.54 11.60
CA LEU A 66 -12.56 -1.44 10.65
C LEU A 66 -13.73 -1.56 9.67
N ASP A 67 -14.28 -0.44 9.24
CA ASP A 67 -15.32 -0.45 8.20
C ASP A 67 -14.70 -0.73 6.82
N ALA A 68 -15.38 -1.53 5.99
CA ALA A 68 -14.85 -1.89 4.68
C ALA A 68 -14.65 -0.67 3.76
N LYS A 69 -15.45 0.39 3.95
CA LYS A 69 -15.39 1.60 3.14
C LYS A 69 -14.10 2.38 3.38
N SER A 70 -13.66 2.54 4.63
CA SER A 70 -12.40 3.21 4.96
C SER A 70 -11.21 2.45 4.38
N ILE A 71 -11.18 1.12 4.46
CA ILE A 71 -10.12 0.30 3.84
C ILE A 71 -10.05 0.56 2.32
N ILE A 72 -11.19 0.60 1.62
CA ILE A 72 -11.23 0.88 0.17
C ILE A 72 -10.75 2.30 -0.14
N GLN A 73 -11.15 3.29 0.66
CA GLN A 73 -10.72 4.69 0.50
C GLN A 73 -9.20 4.83 0.73
N SER A 74 -8.68 4.25 1.82
CA SER A 74 -7.26 4.21 2.15
C SER A 74 -6.45 3.53 1.05
N ARG A 75 -6.93 2.39 0.54
CA ARG A 75 -6.28 1.69 -0.57
C ARG A 75 -6.18 2.56 -1.82
N THR A 76 -7.26 3.28 -2.16
CA THR A 76 -7.32 4.16 -3.33
C THR A 76 -6.35 5.33 -3.16
N LYS A 77 -6.35 5.98 -1.99
CA LYS A 77 -5.44 7.07 -1.62
C LYS A 77 -3.97 6.64 -1.76
N LEU A 78 -3.59 5.53 -1.13
CA LEU A 78 -2.23 5.01 -1.14
C LEU A 78 -1.79 4.55 -2.54
N HIS A 79 -2.71 4.02 -3.35
CA HIS A 79 -2.40 3.68 -4.73
C HIS A 79 -2.05 4.92 -5.56
N HIS A 80 -2.84 6.00 -5.47
CA HIS A 80 -2.52 7.25 -6.15
C HIS A 80 -1.20 7.86 -5.67
N GLN A 81 -0.93 7.81 -4.37
CA GLN A 81 0.34 8.28 -3.81
C GLN A 81 1.52 7.43 -4.32
N ALA A 82 1.36 6.10 -4.37
CA ALA A 82 2.36 5.18 -4.91
C ALA A 82 2.67 5.44 -6.39
N LEU A 83 1.65 5.72 -7.21
CA LEU A 83 1.84 6.12 -8.60
C LEU A 83 2.61 7.44 -8.70
N ARG A 84 2.25 8.43 -7.88
CA ARG A 84 2.90 9.73 -7.85
C ARG A 84 4.40 9.62 -7.53
N VAL A 85 4.77 8.93 -6.44
CA VAL A 85 6.20 8.78 -6.06
C VAL A 85 7.01 7.99 -7.08
N CYS A 86 6.38 7.07 -7.81
CA CYS A 86 7.03 6.32 -8.88
C CYS A 86 7.24 7.15 -10.15
N MET A 87 6.37 8.13 -10.42
CA MET A 87 6.44 9.00 -11.61
C MET A 87 7.30 10.26 -11.39
N GLU A 88 7.31 10.83 -10.18
CA GLU A 88 8.03 12.08 -9.87
C GLU A 88 9.56 11.95 -9.85
N GLY A 89 10.11 10.75 -10.01
CA GLY A 89 11.55 10.54 -10.15
C GLY A 89 12.00 10.04 -11.52
N LEU A 90 11.18 10.23 -12.55
CA LEU A 90 11.58 10.14 -13.97
C LEU A 90 11.87 11.54 -14.51
#